data_AF-A0A382ER62-F1
#
_entry.id   AF-A0A382ER62-F1
#
_cell.length_a   1.000
_cell.length_b   1.000
_cell.length_c   1.000
_cell.angle_alpha   90.00
_cell.angle_beta   90.00
_cell.angle_gamma   90.00
#
_symmetry.space_group_name_H-M   'P 1'
#
loop_
_entity.id
_entity.type
_entity.pdbx_description
1 polymer ?
#
loop_
_entity_poly.entity_id
_entity_poly.type
_entity_poly.pdbx_seq_one_letter_code
_entity_poly.pdbx_strand_id
1 'polypeptide(L)'
;MFAAFFLTAIIAIGSITPVLASGQLDVTIAPDSDIALAKMTYQRTISINYSEGGKLVDEFGGKIMRISFHADSSNYGMSDLVSNINSIIAENGSVARVTDLNLDYLATMTGGTENLSVDYKIVLRPVVENFVLRAYSAGSPALVDIDWRGFGADGPVTITTPQYGDVEINIPISLFERFTPSVALAIKSSPDAGAFYQDVMNADGIDQQPVGNWHFLFDPTGIQMDAAQHGLSEEIAGSVVSNFTMGESSLREGIQIEKVAEGHFTFDKAYSFKSIESSDIANVKVIGFATREVQSNSEVFGISPMAPEGYATTSSGEFPAIVLYGMAGAAAVG
;
A
#
# COMPACT_ATOMS: atom_id res chain seq x y z
N MET A 1 -7.03 27.90 6.90
CA MET A 1 -5.72 27.88 6.23
C MET A 1 -4.70 27.45 7.28
N PHE A 2 -4.64 26.14 7.57
CA PHE A 2 -3.60 25.58 8.43
C PHE A 2 -2.43 25.25 7.53
N ALA A 3 -1.33 25.99 7.69
CA ALA A 3 -0.06 25.64 7.06
C ALA A 3 0.53 24.48 7.86
N ALA A 4 0.43 23.26 7.33
CA ALA A 4 1.18 22.13 7.85
C ALA A 4 2.67 22.39 7.58
N PHE A 5 3.43 22.62 8.64
CA PHE A 5 4.88 22.71 8.55
C PHE A 5 5.44 21.29 8.38
N PHE A 6 5.84 20.95 7.16
CA PHE A 6 6.52 19.68 6.91
C PHE A 6 8.01 19.81 7.24
N LEU A 7 8.48 18.94 8.13
CA LEU A 7 9.89 18.69 8.35
C LEU A 7 10.35 17.75 7.23
N THR A 8 11.13 18.24 6.27
CA THR A 8 11.85 17.41 5.29
C THR A 8 12.80 16.48 6.05
N ALA A 9 12.34 15.28 6.37
CA ALA A 9 13.20 14.22 6.87
C ALA A 9 14.06 13.74 5.71
N ILE A 10 15.39 13.86 5.83
CA ILE A 10 16.31 13.18 4.91
C ILE A 10 16.19 11.69 5.19
N ILE A 11 15.36 10.98 4.42
CA ILE A 11 15.17 9.55 4.58
C ILE A 11 16.33 8.81 3.91
N ALA A 12 17.10 8.09 4.72
CA ALA A 12 18.08 7.14 4.19
C ALA A 12 17.34 6.00 3.47
N ILE A 13 17.55 5.88 2.16
CA ILE A 13 16.99 4.79 1.36
C ILE A 13 17.72 3.49 1.77
N GLY A 14 17.09 2.73 2.68
CA GLY A 14 17.59 1.44 3.15
C GLY A 14 17.77 0.41 2.02
N SER A 15 18.51 -0.65 2.30
CA SER A 15 18.66 -1.80 1.40
C SER A 15 17.31 -2.49 1.14
N ILE A 16 17.19 -3.15 -0.01
CA ILE A 16 16.05 -4.03 -0.32
C ILE A 16 16.16 -5.24 0.63
N THR A 17 15.29 -5.31 1.63
CA THR A 17 15.06 -6.52 2.43
C THR A 17 14.25 -7.52 1.58
N PRO A 18 14.34 -8.85 1.84
CA PRO A 18 13.52 -9.83 1.14
C PRO A 18 12.04 -9.40 1.13
N VAL A 19 11.38 -9.62 -0.01
CA VAL A 19 9.98 -9.24 -0.26
C VAL A 19 9.12 -9.80 0.85
N LEU A 20 8.58 -8.92 1.70
CA LEU A 20 7.68 -9.33 2.79
C LEU A 20 6.22 -9.37 2.30
N ALA A 21 5.88 -8.53 1.33
CA ALA A 21 4.54 -8.36 0.75
C ALA A 21 4.60 -7.48 -0.50
N SER A 22 3.69 -7.68 -1.46
CA SER A 22 3.61 -6.87 -2.69
C SER A 22 3.13 -5.45 -2.40
N GLY A 23 1.95 -5.27 -1.82
CA GLY A 23 1.48 -4.03 -1.20
C GLY A 23 1.49 -4.10 0.33
N GLN A 24 1.88 -3.02 0.99
CA GLN A 24 1.96 -2.91 2.46
C GLN A 24 1.40 -1.58 2.94
N LEU A 25 0.17 -1.60 3.47
CA LEU A 25 -0.45 -0.43 4.08
C LEU A 25 -0.15 -0.36 5.58
N ASP A 26 0.32 0.79 6.03
CA ASP A 26 0.34 1.19 7.43
C ASP A 26 -0.40 2.53 7.55
N VAL A 27 -1.45 2.61 8.36
CA VAL A 27 -2.12 3.88 8.65
C VAL A 27 -2.71 3.95 10.05
N THR A 28 -2.71 5.16 10.62
CA THR A 28 -3.48 5.50 11.81
C THR A 28 -4.57 6.49 11.45
N ILE A 29 -5.80 6.16 11.84
CA ILE A 29 -7.02 6.95 11.61
C ILE A 29 -7.47 7.50 12.95
N ALA A 30 -7.63 8.82 13.01
CA ALA A 30 -8.27 9.48 14.14
C ALA A 30 -9.59 10.10 13.65
N PRO A 31 -10.76 9.72 14.20
CA PRO A 31 -12.05 10.20 13.70
C PRO A 31 -12.32 11.69 13.98
N ASP A 32 -11.53 12.30 14.86
CA ASP A 32 -11.53 13.72 15.20
C ASP A 32 -10.65 14.56 14.25
N SER A 33 -9.71 13.92 13.55
CA SER A 33 -8.96 14.53 12.46
C SER A 33 -9.38 13.95 11.12
N ASP A 34 -9.94 14.77 10.22
CA ASP A 34 -10.21 14.35 8.84
C ASP A 34 -8.92 14.32 7.98
N ILE A 35 -7.80 13.93 8.61
CA ILE A 35 -6.46 13.83 8.05
C ILE A 35 -5.85 12.52 8.55
N ALA A 36 -5.31 11.71 7.64
CA ALA A 36 -4.60 10.48 7.96
C ALA A 36 -3.24 10.49 7.25
N LEU A 37 -2.19 10.21 8.01
CA LEU A 37 -0.85 9.98 7.48
C LEU A 37 -0.69 8.49 7.21
N ALA A 38 -0.76 8.10 5.95
CA ALA A 38 -0.60 6.72 5.54
C ALA A 38 0.81 6.47 4.98
N LYS A 39 1.19 5.20 4.95
CA LYS A 39 2.37 4.71 4.24
C LYS A 39 1.97 3.48 3.46
N MET A 40 2.28 3.49 2.17
CA MET A 40 2.11 2.33 1.29
C MET A 40 3.46 1.95 0.69
N THR A 41 3.84 0.69 0.83
CA THR A 41 5.06 0.16 0.20
C THR A 41 4.70 -0.87 -0.86
N TYR A 42 5.19 -0.69 -2.08
CA TYR A 42 5.08 -1.65 -3.16
C TYR A 42 6.42 -2.31 -3.44
N GLN A 43 6.43 -3.64 -3.62
CA GLN A 43 7.64 -4.40 -3.96
C GLN A 43 7.35 -5.47 -5.02
N ARG A 44 8.25 -5.58 -6.00
CA ARG A 44 8.25 -6.65 -7.00
C ARG A 44 9.67 -7.07 -7.32
N THR A 45 9.87 -8.38 -7.54
CA THR A 45 11.14 -8.92 -8.04
C THR A 45 10.91 -9.69 -9.32
N ILE A 46 11.71 -9.39 -10.35
CA ILE A 46 11.78 -10.16 -11.59
C ILE A 46 13.16 -10.81 -11.68
N SER A 47 13.19 -12.13 -11.76
CA SER A 47 14.41 -12.92 -11.97
C SER A 47 14.46 -13.42 -13.42
N ILE A 48 15.62 -13.28 -14.07
CA ILE A 48 15.88 -13.85 -15.40
C ILE A 48 16.98 -14.89 -15.25
N ASN A 49 16.71 -16.12 -15.65
CA ASN A 49 17.66 -17.22 -15.58
C ASN A 49 18.51 -17.26 -16.85
N TYR A 50 19.82 -17.27 -16.68
CA TYR A 50 20.82 -17.48 -17.72
C TYR A 50 21.92 -18.47 -17.29
N SER A 51 21.58 -19.46 -16.45
CA SER A 51 22.52 -20.46 -15.93
C SER A 51 23.21 -21.26 -17.04
N GLU A 52 22.57 -21.36 -18.21
CA GLU A 52 23.12 -21.96 -19.41
C GLU A 52 23.99 -20.99 -20.26
N GLY A 53 24.40 -19.86 -19.70
CA GLY A 53 25.24 -18.86 -20.36
C GLY A 53 24.52 -18.00 -21.39
N GLY A 54 25.27 -17.59 -22.43
CA GLY A 54 24.83 -16.67 -23.47
C GLY A 54 25.04 -15.20 -23.09
N LYS A 55 24.59 -14.29 -23.96
CA LYS A 55 24.97 -12.87 -23.88
C LYS A 55 24.46 -12.15 -22.64
N LEU A 56 23.41 -12.63 -21.98
CA LEU A 56 22.94 -11.99 -20.73
C LEU A 56 23.99 -12.08 -19.61
N VAL A 57 24.82 -13.13 -19.56
CA VAL A 57 25.93 -13.21 -18.59
C VAL A 57 26.97 -12.13 -18.87
N ASP A 58 27.31 -11.89 -20.13
CA ASP A 58 28.27 -10.85 -20.51
C ASP A 58 27.70 -9.43 -20.26
N GLU A 59 26.39 -9.28 -20.47
CA GLU A 59 25.68 -8.01 -20.29
C GLU A 59 25.53 -7.66 -18.80
N PHE A 60 25.21 -8.62 -17.94
CA PHE A 60 24.85 -8.35 -16.54
C PHE A 60 25.83 -8.89 -15.50
N GLY A 61 26.61 -9.92 -15.81
CA GLY A 61 27.43 -10.65 -14.85
C GLY A 61 28.32 -9.76 -13.99
N GLY A 62 28.12 -9.80 -12.67
CA GLY A 62 28.86 -9.02 -11.69
C GLY A 62 28.54 -7.51 -11.68
N LYS A 63 27.58 -7.04 -12.49
CA LYS A 63 27.18 -5.64 -12.57
C LYS A 63 25.98 -5.38 -11.66
N ILE A 64 25.95 -4.17 -11.10
CA ILE A 64 24.82 -3.63 -10.34
C ILE A 64 24.46 -2.28 -10.95
N MET A 65 23.22 -2.14 -11.39
CA MET A 65 22.67 -0.87 -11.88
C MET A 65 21.53 -0.46 -10.96
N ARG A 66 21.51 0.81 -10.53
CA ARG A 66 20.58 1.29 -9.52
C ARG A 66 20.05 2.68 -9.85
N ILE A 67 18.76 2.87 -9.65
CA ILE A 67 18.09 4.17 -9.61
C ILE A 67 17.50 4.32 -8.22
N SER A 68 17.77 5.45 -7.58
CA SER A 68 17.32 5.71 -6.22
C SER A 68 17.09 7.20 -6.06
N PHE A 69 15.87 7.61 -5.74
CA PHE A 69 15.57 9.02 -5.50
C PHE A 69 14.36 9.19 -4.57
N HIS A 70 14.25 10.40 -4.05
CA HIS A 70 13.08 10.89 -3.34
C HIS A 70 12.40 11.96 -4.20
N ALA A 71 11.07 12.03 -4.14
CA ALA A 71 10.27 13.07 -4.78
C ALA A 71 9.15 13.54 -3.85
N ASP A 72 8.87 14.83 -3.92
CA ASP A 72 7.80 15.51 -3.19
C ASP A 72 6.97 16.38 -4.15
N SER A 73 6.02 17.15 -3.63
CA SER A 73 5.15 18.02 -4.42
C SER A 73 5.88 19.05 -5.30
N SER A 74 7.19 19.28 -5.11
CA SER A 74 8.01 20.14 -5.97
C SER A 74 8.54 19.46 -7.24
N ASN A 75 8.50 18.12 -7.31
CA ASN A 75 8.95 17.36 -8.47
C ASN A 75 7.88 17.27 -9.56
N TYR A 76 8.29 17.49 -10.83
CA TYR A 76 7.41 17.26 -11.98
C TYR A 76 6.97 15.79 -12.04
N GLY A 77 5.68 15.58 -12.32
CA GLY A 77 5.04 14.26 -12.34
C GLY A 77 4.33 13.89 -11.03
N MET A 78 4.64 14.54 -9.89
CA MET A 78 4.00 14.21 -8.61
C MET A 78 2.53 14.63 -8.55
N SER A 79 2.14 15.74 -9.18
CA SER A 79 0.73 16.12 -9.32
C SER A 79 -0.07 15.10 -10.13
N ASP A 80 0.53 14.54 -11.17
CA ASP A 80 -0.11 13.59 -12.06
C ASP A 80 -0.27 12.24 -11.34
N LEU A 81 0.73 11.83 -10.55
CA LEU A 81 0.64 10.66 -9.68
C LEU A 81 -0.48 10.83 -8.63
N VAL A 82 -0.56 11.99 -7.96
CA VAL A 82 -1.66 12.27 -7.02
C VAL A 82 -3.02 12.24 -7.72
N SER A 83 -3.11 12.75 -8.95
CA SER A 83 -4.35 12.67 -9.73
C SER A 83 -4.71 11.23 -10.09
N ASN A 84 -3.72 10.40 -10.46
CA ASN A 84 -3.92 8.99 -10.79
C ASN A 84 -4.43 8.20 -9.57
N ILE A 85 -3.75 8.34 -8.43
CA ILE A 85 -4.17 7.74 -7.15
C ILE A 85 -5.60 8.14 -6.77
N ASN A 86 -5.93 9.44 -6.88
CA ASN A 86 -7.27 9.93 -6.56
C ASN A 86 -8.36 9.41 -7.51
N SER A 87 -8.03 9.09 -8.77
CA SER A 87 -8.97 8.43 -9.67
C SER A 87 -9.30 7.03 -9.18
N ILE A 88 -8.29 6.25 -8.79
CA ILE A 88 -8.47 4.89 -8.25
C ILE A 88 -9.31 4.92 -6.96
N ILE A 89 -8.98 5.82 -6.03
CA ILE A 89 -9.75 6.00 -4.79
C ILE A 89 -11.23 6.29 -5.10
N ALA A 90 -11.49 7.17 -6.07
CA ALA A 90 -12.86 7.51 -6.46
C ALA A 90 -13.57 6.34 -7.18
N GLU A 91 -12.85 5.54 -7.97
CA GLU A 91 -13.39 4.34 -8.64
C GLU A 91 -13.79 3.25 -7.63
N ASN A 92 -13.09 3.16 -6.50
CA ASN A 92 -13.47 2.31 -5.37
C ASN A 92 -14.70 2.84 -4.60
N GLY A 93 -15.23 4.00 -4.99
CA GLY A 93 -16.40 4.62 -4.34
C GLY A 93 -16.08 5.42 -3.08
N SER A 94 -14.79 5.61 -2.77
CA SER A 94 -14.35 6.40 -1.63
C SER A 94 -14.48 7.90 -1.91
N VAL A 95 -14.81 8.66 -0.86
CA VAL A 95 -14.83 10.13 -0.88
C VAL A 95 -13.49 10.75 -0.45
N ALA A 96 -12.59 9.91 0.07
CA ALA A 96 -11.28 10.34 0.53
C ALA A 96 -10.44 10.88 -0.63
N ARG A 97 -9.44 11.71 -0.30
CA ARG A 97 -8.52 12.30 -1.27
C ARG A 97 -7.11 12.37 -0.74
N VAL A 98 -6.15 12.05 -1.59
CA VAL A 98 -4.74 12.39 -1.38
C VAL A 98 -4.54 13.86 -1.72
N THR A 99 -4.10 14.66 -0.75
CA THR A 99 -3.84 16.10 -0.90
C THR A 99 -2.37 16.45 -1.00
N ASP A 100 -1.50 15.61 -0.44
CA ASP A 100 -0.05 15.70 -0.55
C ASP A 100 0.57 14.31 -0.59
N LEU A 101 1.76 14.19 -1.16
CA LEU A 101 2.42 12.91 -1.37
C LEU A 101 3.94 13.04 -1.36
N ASN A 102 4.59 12.23 -0.54
CA ASN A 102 6.02 11.95 -0.63
C ASN A 102 6.25 10.55 -1.23
N LEU A 103 7.26 10.44 -2.08
CA LEU A 103 7.63 9.23 -2.80
C LEU A 103 9.11 8.91 -2.58
N ASP A 104 9.42 7.68 -2.16
CA ASP A 104 10.76 7.10 -2.32
C ASP A 104 10.74 6.01 -3.38
N TYR A 105 11.66 6.10 -4.34
CA TYR A 105 11.82 5.11 -5.40
C TYR A 105 13.19 4.45 -5.32
N LEU A 106 13.20 3.12 -5.47
CA LEU A 106 14.41 2.31 -5.60
C LEU A 106 14.17 1.19 -6.61
N ALA A 107 15.00 1.15 -7.66
CA ALA A 107 15.07 0.03 -8.57
C ALA A 107 16.51 -0.44 -8.74
N THR A 108 16.76 -1.74 -8.63
CA THR A 108 18.11 -2.33 -8.72
C THR A 108 18.11 -3.53 -9.65
N MET A 109 19.02 -3.55 -10.62
CA MET A 109 19.36 -4.71 -11.43
C MET A 109 20.68 -5.29 -10.94
N THR A 110 20.67 -6.53 -10.45
CA THR A 110 21.83 -7.24 -9.92
C THR A 110 22.11 -8.48 -10.76
N GLY A 111 23.17 -8.45 -11.57
CA GLY A 111 23.58 -9.60 -12.36
C GLY A 111 24.49 -10.54 -11.58
N GLY A 112 23.98 -11.72 -11.26
CA GLY A 112 24.73 -12.84 -10.71
C GLY A 112 25.44 -13.66 -11.79
N THR A 113 25.99 -14.80 -11.39
CA THR A 113 26.65 -15.74 -12.31
C THR A 113 25.68 -16.56 -13.16
N GLU A 114 24.46 -16.77 -12.66
CA GLU A 114 23.45 -17.63 -13.28
C GLU A 114 22.09 -16.94 -13.49
N ASN A 115 21.87 -15.79 -12.86
CA ASN A 115 20.62 -15.05 -12.93
C ASN A 115 20.81 -13.54 -12.82
N LEU A 116 19.87 -12.79 -13.37
CA LEU A 116 19.67 -11.38 -13.09
C LEU A 116 18.49 -11.25 -12.14
N SER A 117 18.67 -10.55 -11.03
CA SER A 117 17.56 -10.09 -10.17
C SER A 117 17.26 -8.63 -10.46
N VAL A 118 16.00 -8.30 -10.67
CA VAL A 118 15.53 -6.93 -10.83
C VAL A 118 14.49 -6.64 -9.76
N ASP A 119 14.85 -5.77 -8.82
CA ASP A 119 14.09 -5.49 -7.62
C ASP A 119 13.57 -4.06 -7.65
N TYR A 120 12.26 -3.90 -7.51
CA TYR A 120 11.54 -2.63 -7.47
C TYR A 120 11.00 -2.40 -6.06
N LYS A 121 11.13 -1.17 -5.59
CA LYS A 121 10.53 -0.69 -4.34
C LYS A 121 10.05 0.74 -4.50
N ILE A 122 8.78 0.96 -4.20
CA ILE A 122 8.12 2.26 -4.22
C ILE A 122 7.51 2.46 -2.84
N VAL A 123 7.80 3.58 -2.19
CA VAL A 123 7.20 3.93 -0.89
C VAL A 123 6.47 5.24 -1.02
N LEU A 124 5.14 5.19 -0.94
CA LEU A 124 4.25 6.34 -0.92
C LEU A 124 3.94 6.71 0.53
N ARG A 125 3.96 8.00 0.84
CA ARG A 125 3.49 8.55 2.12
C ARG A 125 2.51 9.69 1.85
N PRO A 126 1.24 9.35 1.54
CA PRO A 126 0.24 10.35 1.28
C PRO A 126 -0.31 10.97 2.57
N VAL A 127 -0.77 12.20 2.43
CA VAL A 127 -1.75 12.82 3.32
C VAL A 127 -3.12 12.54 2.72
N VAL A 128 -3.93 11.75 3.43
CA VAL A 128 -5.30 11.40 3.03
C VAL A 128 -6.26 12.27 3.83
N GLU A 129 -7.26 12.86 3.17
CA GLU A 129 -8.27 13.74 3.76
C GLU A 129 -9.67 13.38 3.28
N ASN A 130 -10.71 13.97 3.89
CA ASN A 130 -12.12 13.81 3.50
C ASN A 130 -12.64 12.36 3.62
N PHE A 131 -12.17 11.60 4.60
CA PHE A 131 -12.62 10.23 4.87
C PHE A 131 -13.62 10.15 6.04
N VAL A 132 -13.81 11.23 6.82
CA VAL A 132 -14.82 11.28 7.88
C VAL A 132 -16.18 11.64 7.27
N LEU A 133 -17.01 10.62 7.04
CA LEU A 133 -18.37 10.76 6.50
C LEU A 133 -19.31 11.46 7.48
N ARG A 134 -19.14 11.16 8.76
CA ARG A 134 -19.94 11.75 9.85
C ARG A 134 -19.10 11.78 11.12
N ALA A 135 -19.00 12.95 11.74
CA ALA A 135 -18.36 13.08 13.04
C ALA A 135 -19.17 12.37 14.14
N TYR A 136 -18.49 12.00 15.22
CA TYR A 136 -19.14 11.44 16.40
C TYR A 136 -20.15 12.44 17.02
N SER A 137 -21.27 11.91 17.52
CA SER A 137 -22.18 12.66 18.38
C SER A 137 -22.73 11.77 19.50
N ALA A 138 -23.25 12.36 20.57
CA ALA A 138 -23.82 11.59 21.68
C ALA A 138 -24.89 10.60 21.17
N GLY A 139 -24.66 9.30 21.35
CA GLY A 139 -25.53 8.23 20.87
C GLY A 139 -25.36 7.84 19.39
N SER A 140 -24.35 8.35 18.69
CA SER A 140 -24.05 7.98 17.30
C SER A 140 -22.53 7.92 17.05
N PRO A 141 -21.99 6.75 16.63
CA PRO A 141 -20.58 6.64 16.29
C PRO A 141 -20.20 7.54 15.10
N ALA A 142 -18.94 7.97 15.05
CA ALA A 142 -18.38 8.53 13.84
C ALA A 142 -18.44 7.49 12.71
N LEU A 143 -18.63 7.92 11.47
CA LEU A 143 -18.56 7.07 10.30
C LEU A 143 -17.34 7.49 9.48
N VAL A 144 -16.45 6.54 9.24
CA VAL A 144 -15.21 6.74 8.49
C VAL A 144 -15.15 5.80 7.30
N ASP A 145 -14.92 6.37 6.13
CA ASP A 145 -14.64 5.68 4.88
C ASP A 145 -13.27 5.00 4.92
N ILE A 146 -13.20 3.73 4.49
CA ILE A 146 -11.96 2.97 4.37
C ILE A 146 -11.79 2.33 2.99
N ASP A 147 -12.60 2.67 2.00
CA ASP A 147 -12.51 2.12 0.64
C ASP A 147 -11.32 2.68 -0.17
N TRP A 148 -10.64 3.69 0.37
CA TRP A 148 -9.37 4.19 -0.16
C TRP A 148 -8.15 3.31 0.19
N ARG A 149 -8.29 2.31 1.07
CA ARG A 149 -7.16 1.56 1.67
C ARG A 149 -6.26 0.82 0.67
N GLY A 150 -6.79 0.39 -0.47
CA GLY A 150 -6.03 -0.31 -1.50
C GLY A 150 -5.56 0.60 -2.63
N PHE A 151 -5.32 1.89 -2.35
CA PHE A 151 -4.88 2.83 -3.37
C PHE A 151 -3.60 2.38 -4.07
N GLY A 152 -3.45 2.79 -5.33
CA GLY A 152 -2.39 2.40 -6.24
C GLY A 152 -2.18 3.44 -7.33
N ALA A 153 -1.51 3.05 -8.41
CA ALA A 153 -1.49 3.83 -9.63
C ALA A 153 -1.53 2.91 -10.85
N ASP A 154 -2.31 3.32 -11.84
CA ASP A 154 -2.53 2.56 -13.07
C ASP A 154 -1.69 3.12 -14.21
N GLY A 155 -1.02 2.22 -14.93
CA GLY A 155 -0.23 2.56 -16.11
C GLY A 155 1.05 3.35 -15.81
N PRO A 156 1.69 3.91 -16.85
CA PRO A 156 2.97 4.57 -16.72
C PRO A 156 2.93 5.79 -15.80
N VAL A 157 3.86 5.87 -14.86
CA VAL A 157 4.04 7.04 -13.98
C VAL A 157 5.46 7.56 -14.16
N THR A 158 5.59 8.79 -14.66
CA THR A 158 6.89 9.42 -14.93
C THR A 158 7.17 10.52 -13.91
N ILE A 159 8.30 10.43 -13.22
CA ILE A 159 8.81 11.45 -12.30
C ILE A 159 10.10 12.04 -12.85
N THR A 160 10.16 13.36 -12.99
CA THR A 160 11.39 14.04 -13.42
C THR A 160 12.29 14.28 -12.21
N THR A 161 13.52 13.79 -12.32
CA THR A 161 14.54 13.91 -11.27
C THR A 161 15.76 14.69 -11.79
N PRO A 162 16.45 15.47 -10.94
CA PRO A 162 17.68 16.14 -11.35
C PRO A 162 18.80 15.18 -11.80
N GLN A 163 18.86 13.99 -11.18
CA GLN A 163 19.95 13.03 -11.40
C GLN A 163 19.71 12.12 -12.61
N TYR A 164 18.46 11.71 -12.85
CA TYR A 164 18.13 10.68 -13.83
C TYR A 164 17.26 11.19 -14.99
N GLY A 165 16.84 12.46 -14.96
CA GLY A 165 15.82 12.98 -15.88
C GLY A 165 14.47 12.33 -15.62
N ASP A 166 13.70 12.09 -16.67
CA ASP A 166 12.39 11.44 -16.61
C ASP A 166 12.53 9.95 -16.28
N VAL A 167 12.04 9.52 -15.13
CA VAL A 167 12.05 8.13 -14.70
C VAL A 167 10.63 7.60 -14.64
N GLU A 168 10.35 6.57 -15.44
CA GLU A 168 9.13 5.78 -15.30
C GLU A 168 9.30 4.84 -14.09
N ILE A 169 8.34 4.83 -13.17
CA ILE A 169 8.47 4.13 -11.88
C ILE A 169 7.50 2.96 -11.69
N ASN A 170 6.45 2.84 -12.50
CA ASN A 170 5.36 1.89 -12.28
C ASN A 170 5.42 0.66 -13.20
N ILE A 171 6.11 0.75 -14.34
CA ILE A 171 6.12 -0.27 -15.38
C ILE A 171 7.51 -0.92 -15.47
N PRO A 172 7.68 -2.20 -15.06
CA PRO A 172 9.00 -2.84 -14.95
C PRO A 172 9.88 -2.80 -16.20
N ILE A 173 9.30 -2.87 -17.42
CA ILE A 173 10.11 -2.86 -18.64
C ILE A 173 10.97 -1.58 -18.79
N SER A 174 10.56 -0.46 -18.16
CA SER A 174 11.23 0.84 -18.29
C SER A 174 12.67 0.84 -17.79
N LEU A 175 12.98 0.01 -16.78
CA LEU A 175 14.33 -0.11 -16.25
C LEU A 175 15.27 -0.80 -17.26
N PHE A 176 14.75 -1.79 -18.00
CA PHE A 176 15.48 -2.42 -19.11
C PHE A 176 15.65 -1.45 -20.28
N GLU A 177 14.63 -0.66 -20.62
CA GLU A 177 14.73 0.35 -21.68
C GLU A 177 15.83 1.37 -21.39
N ARG A 178 15.99 1.73 -20.12
CA ARG A 178 17.00 2.69 -19.69
C ARG A 178 18.42 2.12 -19.67
N PHE A 179 18.60 0.92 -19.11
CA PHE A 179 19.95 0.36 -18.92
C PHE A 179 20.40 -0.57 -20.04
N THR A 180 19.48 -1.35 -20.61
CA THR A 180 19.77 -2.38 -21.62
C THR A 180 18.71 -2.40 -22.75
N PRO A 181 18.64 -1.36 -23.60
CA PRO A 181 17.60 -1.22 -24.62
C PRO A 181 17.45 -2.42 -25.56
N SER A 182 18.55 -3.12 -25.85
CA SER A 182 18.56 -4.34 -26.68
C SER A 182 17.82 -5.51 -26.03
N VAL A 183 17.99 -5.68 -24.71
CA VAL A 183 17.29 -6.69 -23.91
C VAL A 183 15.81 -6.32 -23.78
N ALA A 184 15.51 -5.04 -23.54
CA ALA A 184 14.13 -4.55 -23.52
C ALA A 184 13.40 -4.86 -24.84
N LEU A 185 14.02 -4.61 -25.99
CA LEU A 185 13.43 -4.93 -27.30
C LEU A 185 13.15 -6.43 -27.47
N ALA A 186 14.05 -7.29 -26.98
CA ALA A 186 13.88 -8.73 -27.01
C ALA A 186 12.68 -9.18 -26.15
N ILE A 187 12.57 -8.65 -24.93
CA ILE A 187 11.43 -8.90 -24.04
C ILE A 187 10.12 -8.44 -24.69
N LYS A 188 10.07 -7.22 -25.22
CA LYS A 188 8.87 -6.67 -25.88
C LYS A 188 8.38 -7.48 -27.07
N SER A 189 9.29 -8.18 -27.74
CA SER A 189 8.97 -9.02 -28.90
C SER A 189 8.49 -10.43 -28.49
N SER A 190 8.54 -10.76 -27.20
CA SER A 190 8.09 -12.05 -26.67
C SER A 190 6.56 -12.09 -26.53
N PRO A 191 5.92 -13.27 -26.75
CA PRO A 191 4.51 -13.47 -26.37
C PRO A 191 4.27 -13.28 -24.86
N ASP A 192 5.28 -13.47 -24.02
CA ASP A 192 5.17 -13.42 -22.55
C ASP A 192 5.50 -12.02 -21.98
N ALA A 193 5.62 -11.00 -22.84
CA ALA A 193 6.03 -9.65 -22.43
C ALA A 193 5.12 -9.02 -21.36
N GLY A 194 3.86 -9.47 -21.26
CA GLY A 194 2.85 -8.91 -20.35
C GLY A 194 3.29 -8.83 -18.89
N ALA A 195 4.11 -9.78 -18.40
CA ALA A 195 4.62 -9.76 -17.03
C ALA A 195 5.52 -8.54 -16.72
N PHE A 196 6.13 -7.93 -17.74
CA PHE A 196 6.96 -6.73 -17.60
C PHE A 196 6.16 -5.42 -17.73
N TYR A 197 4.84 -5.53 -18.00
CA TYR A 197 3.92 -4.40 -18.10
C TYR A 197 2.88 -4.36 -16.98
N GLN A 198 2.93 -5.29 -16.03
CA GLN A 198 2.09 -5.21 -14.84
C GLN A 198 2.54 -4.01 -13.99
N ASP A 199 1.59 -3.25 -13.45
CA ASP A 199 1.88 -2.13 -12.57
C ASP A 199 2.55 -2.60 -11.28
N VAL A 200 3.57 -1.89 -10.80
CA VAL A 200 4.22 -2.16 -9.51
C VAL A 200 3.36 -1.62 -8.37
N MET A 201 2.70 -0.47 -8.56
CA MET A 201 1.81 0.17 -7.58
C MET A 201 0.40 -0.45 -7.59
N ASN A 202 0.31 -1.77 -7.49
CA ASN A 202 -0.95 -2.49 -7.36
C ASN A 202 -1.11 -2.99 -5.91
N ALA A 203 -2.17 -2.55 -5.23
CA ALA A 203 -2.54 -3.01 -3.88
C ALA A 203 -3.99 -3.55 -3.84
N ASP A 204 -4.49 -4.06 -4.96
CA ASP A 204 -5.87 -4.51 -5.11
C ASP A 204 -6.24 -5.59 -4.08
N GLY A 205 -5.27 -6.40 -3.64
CA GLY A 205 -5.53 -7.42 -2.62
C GLY A 205 -5.94 -6.84 -1.27
N ILE A 206 -5.54 -5.60 -0.95
CA ILE A 206 -5.96 -4.88 0.26
C ILE A 206 -7.40 -4.37 0.11
N ASP A 207 -7.77 -3.89 -1.08
CA ASP A 207 -9.12 -3.43 -1.37
C ASP A 207 -10.11 -4.60 -1.42
N GLN A 208 -9.78 -5.64 -2.20
CA GLN A 208 -10.63 -6.77 -2.50
C GLN A 208 -10.87 -7.72 -1.32
N GLN A 209 -9.99 -7.70 -0.31
CA GLN A 209 -10.21 -8.46 0.92
C GLN A 209 -11.14 -7.67 1.85
N PRO A 210 -12.38 -8.14 2.08
CA PRO A 210 -13.29 -7.42 2.96
C PRO A 210 -12.70 -7.25 4.36
N VAL A 211 -12.80 -6.05 4.93
CA VAL A 211 -12.28 -5.74 6.27
C VAL A 211 -12.86 -6.67 7.35
N GLY A 212 -14.04 -7.24 7.09
CA GLY A 212 -14.65 -8.27 7.94
C GLY A 212 -13.86 -9.57 8.11
N ASN A 213 -12.95 -9.86 7.18
CA ASN A 213 -12.09 -11.03 7.23
C ASN A 213 -10.77 -10.76 7.95
N TRP A 214 -10.42 -9.49 8.20
CA TRP A 214 -9.17 -9.09 8.79
C TRP A 214 -9.15 -9.44 10.29
N HIS A 215 -7.95 -9.65 10.82
CA HIS A 215 -7.76 -9.86 12.25
C HIS A 215 -8.04 -8.56 13.02
N PHE A 216 -8.85 -8.65 14.08
CA PHE A 216 -9.20 -7.51 14.92
C PHE A 216 -8.66 -7.67 16.34
N LEU A 217 -7.91 -6.66 16.80
CA LEU A 217 -7.47 -6.53 18.19
C LEU A 217 -7.95 -5.20 18.75
N PHE A 218 -8.39 -5.22 20.00
CA PHE A 218 -8.77 -4.02 20.74
C PHE A 218 -7.88 -3.87 21.96
N ASP A 219 -7.22 -2.72 22.08
CA ASP A 219 -6.44 -2.33 23.25
C ASP A 219 -7.25 -1.33 24.10
N PRO A 220 -7.81 -1.77 25.24
CA PRO A 220 -8.57 -0.91 26.14
C PRO A 220 -7.69 -0.08 27.08
N THR A 221 -6.37 -0.28 27.10
CA THR A 221 -5.51 0.27 28.15
C THR A 221 -5.03 1.70 27.87
N GLY A 222 -5.06 2.13 26.60
CA GLY A 222 -4.68 3.48 26.18
C GLY A 222 -3.24 3.89 26.50
N ILE A 223 -2.36 2.96 26.89
CA ILE A 223 -0.97 3.24 27.21
C ILE A 223 -0.14 3.21 25.92
N GLN A 224 -0.09 4.32 25.20
CA GLN A 224 0.85 4.49 24.07
C GLN A 224 1.99 5.41 24.54
N MET A 225 3.05 4.82 25.12
CA MET A 225 4.36 5.47 25.10
C MET A 225 4.71 5.68 23.62
N ASP A 226 4.98 6.92 23.21
CA ASP A 226 5.33 7.39 21.85
C ASP A 226 4.21 7.88 20.90
N ALA A 227 3.13 8.49 21.42
CA ALA A 227 2.22 9.32 20.62
C ALA A 227 2.94 10.43 19.79
N ALA A 228 4.11 10.88 20.27
CA ALA A 228 4.95 11.88 19.59
C ALA A 228 5.68 11.36 18.33
N GLN A 229 5.90 10.05 18.16
CA GLN A 229 6.59 9.51 16.97
C GLN A 229 5.68 9.41 15.74
N HIS A 230 4.36 9.51 15.90
CA HIS A 230 3.38 9.37 14.82
C HIS A 230 2.63 10.67 14.49
N GLY A 231 3.08 11.82 15.01
CA GLY A 231 2.48 13.13 14.69
C GLY A 231 1.10 13.37 15.29
N LEU A 232 0.69 12.57 16.29
CA LEU A 232 -0.58 12.73 16.98
C LEU A 232 -0.49 13.82 18.06
N SER A 233 -1.56 14.58 18.25
CA SER A 233 -1.64 15.60 19.31
C SER A 233 -1.59 14.95 20.70
N GLU A 234 -1.03 15.67 21.69
CA GLU A 234 -1.01 15.23 23.10
C GLU A 234 -2.41 14.95 23.68
N GLU A 235 -3.48 15.40 23.00
CA GLU A 235 -4.88 15.22 23.36
C GLU A 235 -5.38 13.77 23.20
N ILE A 236 -4.65 12.92 22.44
CA ILE A 236 -5.02 11.53 22.13
C ILE A 236 -4.24 10.52 23.01
N ALA A 237 -3.34 11.00 23.87
CA ALA A 237 -2.64 10.16 24.84
C ALA A 237 -3.63 9.61 25.89
N GLY A 238 -3.80 8.28 25.94
CA GLY A 238 -4.77 7.61 26.82
C GLY A 238 -6.03 7.07 26.12
N SER A 239 -6.15 7.25 24.80
CA SER A 239 -7.28 6.74 24.02
C SER A 239 -7.19 5.23 23.77
N VAL A 240 -8.33 4.55 23.77
CA VAL A 240 -8.41 3.14 23.35
C VAL A 240 -8.11 3.00 21.84
N VAL A 241 -7.61 1.84 21.42
CA VAL A 241 -7.21 1.63 20.01
C VAL A 241 -7.79 0.33 19.48
N SER A 242 -8.39 0.42 18.29
CA SER A 242 -8.78 -0.70 17.46
C SER A 242 -7.74 -0.94 16.37
N ASN A 243 -7.29 -2.18 16.21
CA ASN A 243 -6.30 -2.56 15.21
C ASN A 243 -6.88 -3.63 14.28
N PHE A 244 -6.86 -3.35 12.98
CA PHE A 244 -7.23 -4.28 11.92
C PHE A 244 -5.98 -4.67 11.14
N THR A 245 -5.72 -5.98 11.05
CA THR A 245 -4.55 -6.51 10.36
C THR A 245 -4.96 -7.54 9.31
N MET A 246 -4.38 -7.45 8.12
CA MET A 246 -4.51 -8.42 7.03
C MET A 246 -3.13 -8.97 6.66
N GLY A 247 -3.08 -10.21 6.20
CA GLY A 247 -1.86 -10.84 5.69
C GLY A 247 -1.44 -12.09 6.44
N GLU A 248 -2.17 -12.47 7.48
CA GLU A 248 -1.95 -13.71 8.21
C GLU A 248 -2.86 -14.78 7.62
N SER A 249 -2.29 -15.76 6.91
CA SER A 249 -3.07 -16.89 6.37
C SER A 249 -3.97 -17.46 7.48
N SER A 250 -5.28 -17.39 7.27
CA SER A 250 -6.28 -17.79 8.26
C SER A 250 -7.50 -18.39 7.58
N LEU A 251 -8.35 -19.07 8.34
CA LEU A 251 -9.61 -19.62 7.80
C LEU A 251 -10.55 -18.53 7.26
N ARG A 252 -10.40 -17.28 7.73
CA ARG A 252 -11.22 -16.13 7.33
C ARG A 252 -10.65 -15.39 6.13
N GLU A 253 -9.34 -15.17 6.12
CA GLU A 253 -8.64 -14.46 5.03
C GLU A 253 -8.40 -15.37 3.81
N GLY A 254 -8.37 -16.70 4.02
CA GLY A 254 -7.94 -17.66 3.02
C GLY A 254 -6.42 -17.85 3.03
N ILE A 255 -5.94 -18.63 2.07
CA ILE A 255 -4.50 -18.88 1.89
C ILE A 255 -3.93 -17.67 1.16
N GLN A 256 -2.94 -17.04 1.77
CA GLN A 256 -2.14 -16.01 1.12
C GLN A 256 -1.20 -16.67 0.13
N ILE A 257 -1.34 -16.35 -1.16
CA ILE A 257 -0.54 -16.93 -2.24
C ILE A 257 0.31 -15.84 -2.90
N GLU A 258 1.53 -16.22 -3.25
CA GLU A 258 2.40 -15.37 -4.08
C GLU A 258 1.78 -15.21 -5.47
N LYS A 259 1.79 -13.98 -5.99
CA LYS A 259 1.47 -13.71 -7.39
C LYS A 259 2.74 -14.03 -8.20
N VAL A 260 2.66 -15.02 -9.09
CA VAL A 260 3.80 -15.50 -9.87
C VAL A 260 3.45 -15.43 -11.36
N ALA A 261 4.33 -14.79 -12.14
CA ALA A 261 4.28 -14.82 -13.59
C ALA A 261 5.59 -15.41 -14.13
N GLU A 262 5.49 -16.46 -14.93
CA GLU A 262 6.64 -17.13 -15.54
C GLU A 262 6.50 -17.11 -17.06
N GLY A 263 7.63 -17.04 -17.74
CA GLY A 263 7.64 -17.02 -19.19
C GLY A 263 9.04 -17.08 -19.75
N HIS A 264 9.14 -16.83 -21.05
CA HIS A 264 10.39 -16.84 -21.77
C HIS A 264 10.49 -15.66 -22.73
N PHE A 265 11.71 -15.32 -23.12
CA PHE A 265 11.99 -14.43 -24.24
C PHE A 265 13.25 -14.90 -24.95
N THR A 266 13.42 -14.49 -26.22
CA THR A 266 14.58 -14.86 -27.02
C THR A 266 15.44 -13.63 -27.28
N PHE A 267 16.73 -13.71 -26.96
CA PHE A 267 17.72 -12.70 -27.32
C PHE A 267 18.79 -13.28 -28.27
N ASP A 268 19.87 -13.86 -27.76
CA ASP A 268 20.78 -14.74 -28.50
C ASP A 268 20.41 -16.22 -28.35
N LYS A 269 19.73 -16.55 -27.26
CA LYS A 269 19.04 -17.82 -27.02
C LYS A 269 17.75 -17.56 -26.25
N ALA A 270 16.99 -18.63 -25.99
CA ALA A 270 15.84 -18.56 -25.11
C ALA A 270 16.29 -18.42 -23.65
N TYR A 271 15.66 -17.51 -22.93
CA TYR A 271 15.84 -17.26 -21.50
C TYR A 271 14.49 -17.36 -20.81
N SER A 272 14.47 -17.92 -19.60
CA SER A 272 13.27 -17.93 -18.76
C SER A 272 13.31 -16.79 -17.75
N PHE A 273 12.14 -16.27 -17.41
CA PHE A 273 11.99 -15.29 -16.35
C PHE A 273 10.89 -15.71 -15.39
N LYS A 274 10.98 -15.18 -14.17
CA LYS A 274 9.98 -15.34 -13.11
C LYS A 274 9.80 -14.00 -12.40
N SER A 275 8.59 -13.45 -12.46
CA SER A 275 8.14 -12.35 -11.61
C SER A 275 7.50 -12.94 -10.36
N ILE A 276 7.88 -12.42 -9.19
CA ILE A 276 7.33 -12.82 -7.90
C ILE A 276 6.91 -11.59 -7.12
N GLU A 277 5.72 -11.68 -6.56
CA GLU A 277 5.12 -10.75 -5.63
C GLU A 277 4.55 -11.54 -4.46
N SER A 278 4.97 -11.21 -3.24
CA SER A 278 4.38 -11.78 -2.02
C SER A 278 2.93 -11.28 -1.86
N SER A 279 2.14 -11.89 -0.98
CA SER A 279 0.77 -11.44 -0.72
C SER A 279 0.72 -10.01 -0.19
N ASP A 280 -0.39 -9.32 -0.41
CA ASP A 280 -0.64 -8.00 0.15
C ASP A 280 -0.84 -8.08 1.68
N ILE A 281 -0.42 -7.05 2.42
CA ILE A 281 -0.62 -6.94 3.87
C ILE A 281 -1.09 -5.53 4.23
N ALA A 282 -1.82 -5.42 5.34
CA ALA A 282 -2.30 -4.13 5.82
C ALA A 282 -2.39 -4.08 7.34
N ASN A 283 -2.05 -2.92 7.90
CA ASN A 283 -2.27 -2.55 9.29
C ASN A 283 -3.01 -1.21 9.37
N VAL A 284 -4.24 -1.24 9.86
CA VAL A 284 -5.08 -0.07 10.06
C VAL A 284 -5.35 0.08 11.54
N LYS A 285 -4.75 1.12 12.14
CA LYS A 285 -5.01 1.52 13.52
C LYS A 285 -6.07 2.59 13.54
N VAL A 286 -7.05 2.44 14.43
CA VAL A 286 -8.13 3.40 14.60
C VAL A 286 -8.14 3.85 16.06
N ILE A 287 -8.08 5.16 16.27
CA ILE A 287 -8.19 5.76 17.59
C ILE A 287 -9.68 5.74 17.99
N GLY A 288 -9.98 5.02 19.08
CA GLY A 288 -11.34 4.68 19.49
C GLY A 288 -11.65 3.19 19.36
N PHE A 289 -12.84 2.82 19.80
CA PHE A 289 -13.42 1.50 19.53
C PHE A 289 -14.10 1.55 18.16
N ALA A 290 -13.56 0.82 17.20
CA ALA A 290 -14.07 0.74 15.85
C ALA A 290 -14.86 -0.56 15.64
N THR A 291 -16.04 -0.43 15.05
CA THR A 291 -16.84 -1.52 14.51
C THR A 291 -16.88 -1.41 13.00
N ARG A 292 -16.80 -2.55 12.32
CA ARG A 292 -17.08 -2.64 10.89
C ARG A 292 -18.57 -2.41 10.64
N GLU A 293 -18.88 -1.55 9.69
CA GLU A 293 -20.20 -1.37 9.12
C GLU A 293 -20.12 -1.50 7.60
N VAL A 294 -21.20 -2.00 6.98
CA VAL A 294 -21.32 -2.02 5.51
C VAL A 294 -22.49 -1.13 5.15
N GLN A 295 -22.23 -0.09 4.37
CA GLN A 295 -23.26 0.84 3.90
C GLN A 295 -23.32 0.80 2.39
N SER A 296 -24.40 0.25 1.82
CA SER A 296 -24.71 0.33 0.38
C SER A 296 -23.55 -0.05 -0.56
N ASN A 297 -22.78 -1.09 -0.21
CA ASN A 297 -21.56 -1.61 -0.86
C ASN A 297 -20.22 -0.95 -0.51
N SER A 298 -20.22 0.08 0.35
CA SER A 298 -18.99 0.65 0.92
C SER A 298 -18.70 0.02 2.29
N GLU A 299 -17.42 -0.27 2.56
CA GLU A 299 -16.98 -0.64 3.90
C GLU A 299 -16.61 0.64 4.67
N VAL A 300 -17.18 0.78 5.87
CA VAL A 300 -16.95 1.93 6.73
C VAL A 300 -16.67 1.48 8.17
N PHE A 301 -15.98 2.31 8.93
CA PHE A 301 -15.85 2.13 10.37
C PHE A 301 -16.84 3.02 11.11
N GLY A 302 -17.62 2.39 11.99
CA GLY A 302 -18.32 3.05 13.08
C GLY A 302 -17.36 3.21 14.26
N ILE A 303 -17.01 4.43 14.65
CA ILE A 303 -16.00 4.68 15.69
C ILE A 303 -16.62 5.40 16.89
N SER A 304 -16.41 4.83 18.08
CA SER A 304 -16.79 5.42 19.36
C SER A 304 -15.56 5.71 20.22
N PRO A 305 -15.55 6.77 21.05
CA PRO A 305 -14.41 7.08 21.92
C PRO A 305 -14.09 5.99 22.96
N MET A 306 -15.06 5.14 23.32
CA MET A 306 -14.94 4.05 24.28
C MET A 306 -15.65 2.80 23.76
N ALA A 307 -15.22 1.63 24.23
CA ALA A 307 -15.93 0.38 23.96
C ALA A 307 -17.30 0.35 24.65
N PRO A 308 -18.30 -0.37 24.10
CA PRO A 308 -19.59 -0.58 24.74
C PRO A 308 -19.45 -1.24 26.12
N GLU A 309 -20.37 -0.92 27.03
CA GLU A 309 -20.44 -1.55 28.35
C GLU A 309 -20.62 -3.07 28.20
N GLY A 310 -19.77 -3.85 28.88
CA GLY A 310 -19.79 -5.31 28.81
C GLY A 310 -19.01 -5.94 27.64
N TYR A 311 -18.23 -5.16 26.88
CA TYR A 311 -17.31 -5.72 25.88
C TYR A 311 -16.23 -6.60 26.55
N ALA A 312 -16.37 -7.92 26.39
CA ALA A 312 -15.36 -8.89 26.79
C ALA A 312 -14.55 -9.30 25.55
N THR A 313 -13.21 -9.28 25.65
CA THR A 313 -12.30 -9.71 24.60
C THR A 313 -12.46 -11.22 24.34
N THR A 314 -13.35 -11.62 23.43
CA THR A 314 -13.45 -13.01 23.00
C THR A 314 -12.53 -13.23 21.80
N SER A 315 -11.56 -14.14 21.93
CA SER A 315 -10.58 -14.53 20.92
C SER A 315 -11.16 -15.19 19.65
N SER A 316 -12.49 -15.23 19.49
CA SER A 316 -13.20 -15.89 18.40
C SER A 316 -13.68 -14.94 17.29
N GLY A 317 -13.70 -13.61 17.49
CA GLY A 317 -14.13 -12.66 16.45
C GLY A 317 -15.59 -12.80 16.02
N GLU A 318 -16.44 -13.48 16.79
CA GLU A 318 -17.90 -13.40 16.64
C GLU A 318 -18.43 -12.29 17.55
N PHE A 319 -19.04 -11.27 16.92
CA PHE A 319 -19.65 -10.16 17.63
C PHE A 319 -20.84 -10.63 18.48
N PRO A 320 -21.00 -10.12 19.72
CA PRO A 320 -22.28 -10.21 20.41
C PRO A 320 -23.33 -9.47 19.57
N ALA A 321 -24.39 -10.18 19.16
CA ALA A 321 -25.48 -9.66 18.34
C ALA A 321 -26.16 -8.39 18.89
N ILE A 322 -25.87 -8.00 20.13
CA ILE A 322 -26.46 -6.84 20.81
C ILE A 322 -26.03 -5.49 20.22
N VAL A 323 -24.85 -5.40 19.59
CA VAL A 323 -24.38 -4.16 18.94
C VAL A 323 -25.07 -3.93 17.59
N LEU A 324 -25.38 -5.01 16.85
CA LEU A 324 -26.04 -4.92 15.55
C LEU A 324 -27.52 -4.50 15.66
N TYR A 325 -28.22 -4.91 16.74
CA TYR A 325 -29.63 -4.56 16.94
C TYR A 325 -29.86 -3.24 17.70
N GLY A 326 -28.88 -2.76 18.48
CA GLY A 326 -28.99 -1.48 19.18
C GLY A 326 -29.11 -0.28 18.23
N MET A 327 -28.43 -0.32 17.08
CA MET A 327 -28.45 0.76 16.09
C MET A 327 -29.64 0.69 15.12
N ALA A 328 -30.16 -0.50 14.82
CA ALA A 328 -31.41 -0.66 14.08
C ALA A 328 -32.64 -0.15 14.87
N GLY A 329 -32.63 -0.27 16.20
CA GLY A 329 -33.69 0.26 17.07
C GLY A 329 -33.73 1.79 17.14
N ALA A 330 -32.58 2.47 17.07
CA ALA A 330 -32.50 3.93 17.09
C ALA A 330 -32.91 4.57 15.75
N ALA A 331 -32.66 3.90 14.63
CA ALA A 331 -33.09 4.35 13.29
C ALA A 331 -34.61 4.22 13.05
N ALA A 332 -35.33 3.42 13.85
CA ALA A 332 -36.78 3.27 13.75
C ALA A 332 -37.57 4.29 14.59
N VAL A 333 -36.90 5.14 15.38
CA VAL A 333 -37.51 6.14 16.28
C VAL A 333 -37.09 7.57 15.91
N GLY A 334 -36.48 7.77 14.73
CA GLY A 334 -36.18 9.08 14.14
C GLY A 334 -37.19 9.48 13.07
#